data_AF-A0A8K1CUF2-F1
#
_entry.id   AF-A0A8K1CUF2-F1
#
_cell.length_a   1.000
_cell.length_b   1.000
_cell.length_c   1.000
_cell.angle_alpha   90.00
_cell.angle_beta   90.00
_cell.angle_gamma   90.00
#
_symmetry.space_group_name_H-M   'P 1'
#
loop_
_entity.id
_entity.type
_entity.pdbx_description
1 polymer ?
#
loop_
_entity_poly.entity_id
_entity_poly.type
_entity_poly.pdbx_seq_one_letter_code
_entity_poly.pdbx_strand_id
1 'polypeptide(L)'
;MLEREMATTMASTSAEVETSARTKRMLLTLKKALDVSISSASTVNLRAFFEKECRDAPELVQQLFAGPSRSAKTADEQDAVAGELSAEALQKLRQRIETAFHELCEKHRINEQLLTLEATIEEAQKAKIQKLASEQFEQAQRESLAPSKSIELADDAEEPTQDDDLLPEGGILTPEQMIRAERIRVMETEKKELKMLLRHLQTRKEEKQSMLTLKREAATSAVHQLEQVTQQLHDATMLAKDYSV
;
A
#
# COMPACT_ATOMS: atom_id res chain seq x y z
N MET A 1 47.71 21.91 0.34
CA MET A 1 46.66 21.10 1.01
C MET A 1 45.35 21.89 1.15
N LEU A 2 44.97 22.69 0.13
CA LEU A 2 43.78 23.57 0.19
C LEU A 2 43.08 23.74 -1.18
N GLU A 3 43.38 22.90 -2.17
CA GLU A 3 42.74 22.97 -3.50
C GLU A 3 41.94 21.70 -3.85
N ARG A 4 41.85 20.76 -2.92
CA ARG A 4 41.11 19.49 -3.12
C ARG A 4 39.72 19.47 -2.47
N GLU A 5 39.33 20.54 -1.77
CA GLU A 5 38.04 20.62 -1.06
C GLU A 5 36.97 21.47 -1.78
N MET A 6 37.28 22.08 -2.93
CA MET A 6 36.32 22.93 -3.65
C MET A 6 35.66 22.29 -4.87
N ALA A 7 36.00 21.04 -5.22
CA ALA A 7 35.45 20.37 -6.41
C ALA A 7 34.49 19.20 -6.09
N THR A 8 34.11 19.00 -4.82
CA THR A 8 33.14 17.95 -4.40
C THR A 8 31.79 18.53 -3.97
N THR A 9 31.58 19.83 -4.13
CA THR A 9 30.38 20.55 -3.66
C THR A 9 29.36 20.89 -4.75
N MET A 10 29.49 20.32 -5.95
CA MET A 10 28.57 20.58 -7.09
C MET A 10 27.80 19.33 -7.56
N ALA A 11 27.80 18.26 -6.77
CA ALA A 11 27.08 17.02 -7.07
C ALA A 11 26.01 16.71 -6.01
N SER A 12 25.12 17.66 -5.70
CA SER A 12 23.87 17.40 -4.97
C SER A 12 22.99 18.64 -4.97
N THR A 13 22.07 18.73 -5.93
CA THR A 13 20.67 19.17 -5.77
C THR A 13 20.02 19.22 -7.16
N SER A 14 19.85 18.05 -7.78
CA SER A 14 18.78 17.83 -8.75
C SER A 14 18.46 16.36 -8.69
N ALA A 15 17.98 15.90 -7.53
CA ALA A 15 17.15 14.72 -7.53
C ALA A 15 15.97 15.07 -8.44
N GLU A 16 15.93 14.48 -9.64
CA GLU A 16 14.74 14.55 -10.48
C GLU A 16 13.57 14.12 -9.60
N VAL A 17 12.72 15.07 -9.23
CA VAL A 17 11.53 14.76 -8.46
C VAL A 17 10.73 13.80 -9.32
N GLU A 18 10.68 12.54 -8.89
CA GLU A 18 10.04 11.48 -9.64
C GLU A 18 8.59 11.91 -9.89
N THR A 19 8.24 12.11 -11.16
CA THR A 19 6.93 12.60 -11.54
C THR A 19 6.06 11.41 -11.90
N SER A 20 4.97 11.26 -11.15
CA SER A 20 3.98 10.21 -11.37
C SER A 20 3.49 10.21 -12.83
N ALA A 21 3.30 9.03 -13.40
CA ALA A 21 2.78 8.90 -14.76
C ALA A 21 1.35 9.48 -14.86
N ARG A 22 0.56 9.41 -13.80
CA ARG A 22 -0.74 10.10 -13.66
C ARG A 22 -0.59 11.62 -13.63
N THR A 23 0.40 12.17 -12.92
CA THR A 23 0.68 13.61 -12.94
C THR A 23 1.01 14.09 -14.35
N LYS A 24 1.86 13.35 -15.08
CA LYS A 24 2.20 13.64 -16.48
C LYS A 24 0.96 13.64 -17.38
N ARG A 25 0.09 12.64 -17.23
CA ARG A 25 -1.18 12.56 -17.97
C ARG A 25 -2.12 13.72 -17.64
N MET A 26 -2.25 14.08 -16.36
CA MET A 26 -3.07 15.20 -15.92
C MET A 26 -2.60 16.53 -16.53
N LEU A 27 -1.29 16.79 -16.51
CA LEU A 27 -0.70 17.98 -17.12
C LEU A 27 -0.91 18.02 -18.65
N LEU A 28 -0.77 16.89 -19.32
CA LEU A 28 -1.06 16.78 -20.76
C LEU A 28 -2.54 17.06 -21.07
N THR A 29 -3.46 16.54 -20.26
CA THR A 29 -4.89 16.80 -20.42
C THR A 29 -5.21 18.28 -20.21
N LEU A 30 -4.65 18.90 -19.18
CA LEU A 30 -4.81 20.34 -18.94
C LEU A 30 -4.29 21.15 -20.13
N LYS A 31 -3.07 20.86 -20.59
CA LYS A 31 -2.47 21.55 -21.73
C LYS A 31 -3.35 21.44 -22.97
N LYS A 32 -3.85 20.24 -23.27
CA LYS A 32 -4.76 20.02 -24.39
C LYS A 32 -6.08 20.78 -24.24
N ALA A 33 -6.65 20.81 -23.04
CA ALA A 33 -7.87 21.57 -22.78
C ALA A 33 -7.65 23.08 -22.98
N LEU A 34 -6.54 23.62 -22.48
CA LEU A 34 -6.15 25.01 -22.70
C LEU A 34 -5.94 25.33 -24.18
N ASP A 35 -5.24 24.47 -24.91
CA ASP A 35 -5.02 24.64 -26.35
C ASP A 35 -6.34 24.68 -27.12
N VAL A 36 -7.31 23.82 -26.79
CA VAL A 36 -8.65 23.83 -27.38
C VAL A 36 -9.42 25.11 -27.02
N SER A 37 -9.40 25.52 -25.75
CA SER A 37 -10.07 26.75 -25.31
C SER A 37 -9.48 28.00 -25.97
N ILE A 38 -8.15 28.09 -26.10
CA ILE A 38 -7.47 29.20 -26.77
C ILE A 38 -7.80 29.21 -28.26
N SER A 39 -7.79 28.04 -28.92
CA SER A 39 -8.16 27.93 -30.34
C SER A 39 -9.63 28.31 -30.58
N SER A 40 -10.52 28.02 -29.62
CA SER A 40 -11.91 28.47 -29.70
C SER A 40 -12.01 29.98 -29.50
N ALA A 41 -11.23 30.56 -28.57
CA ALA A 41 -11.26 31.99 -28.28
C ALA A 41 -10.61 32.84 -29.38
N SER A 42 -9.61 32.32 -30.09
CA SER A 42 -8.94 33.03 -31.19
C SER A 42 -9.82 33.23 -32.42
N THR A 43 -10.94 32.51 -32.53
CA THR A 43 -11.94 32.74 -33.58
C THR A 43 -12.86 33.92 -33.29
N VAL A 44 -12.84 34.46 -32.07
CA VAL A 44 -13.64 35.62 -31.68
C VAL A 44 -12.97 36.89 -32.18
N ASN A 45 -13.62 37.57 -33.12
CA ASN A 45 -13.18 38.89 -33.56
C ASN A 45 -13.47 39.92 -32.46
N LEU A 46 -12.44 40.27 -31.68
CA LEU A 46 -12.55 41.24 -30.58
C LEU A 46 -13.04 42.59 -31.06
N ARG A 47 -12.61 43.06 -32.24
CA ARG A 47 -13.04 44.34 -32.77
C ARG A 47 -14.53 44.34 -33.05
N ALA A 48 -15.04 43.35 -33.77
CA ALA A 48 -16.47 43.23 -34.06
C ALA A 48 -17.31 43.11 -32.77
N PHE A 49 -16.76 42.48 -31.73
CA PHE A 49 -17.38 42.42 -30.41
C PHE A 49 -17.46 43.80 -29.74
N PHE A 50 -16.35 44.55 -29.69
CA PHE A 50 -16.32 45.89 -29.10
C PHE A 50 -17.09 46.92 -29.93
N GLU A 51 -17.11 46.82 -31.26
CA GLU A 51 -17.96 47.67 -32.12
C GLU A 51 -19.45 47.43 -31.86
N LYS A 52 -19.83 46.20 -31.51
CA LYS A 52 -21.22 45.87 -31.17
C LYS A 52 -21.62 46.40 -29.79
N GLU A 53 -20.73 46.33 -28.79
CA GLU A 53 -21.04 46.78 -27.43
C GLU A 53 -20.79 48.27 -27.18
N CYS A 54 -19.86 48.89 -27.90
CA CYS A 54 -19.55 50.31 -27.79
C CYS A 54 -20.25 51.16 -28.87
N ARG A 55 -21.44 50.76 -29.33
CA ARG A 55 -22.21 51.48 -30.38
C ARG A 55 -22.41 52.96 -30.07
N ASP A 56 -22.63 53.28 -28.79
CA ASP A 56 -22.90 54.65 -28.33
C ASP A 56 -21.61 55.48 -28.13
N ALA A 57 -20.44 54.85 -28.21
CA ALA A 57 -19.13 55.47 -27.97
C ALA A 57 -18.04 54.90 -28.89
N PRO A 58 -18.09 55.20 -30.20
CA PRO A 58 -17.13 54.69 -31.19
C PRO A 58 -15.69 55.18 -30.96
N GLU A 59 -15.53 56.30 -30.24
CA GLU A 59 -14.24 56.86 -29.86
C GLU A 59 -13.44 55.92 -28.95
N LEU A 60 -14.10 55.09 -28.12
CA LEU A 60 -13.44 54.12 -27.26
C LEU A 60 -12.83 52.96 -28.05
N VAL A 61 -13.54 52.49 -29.07
CA VAL A 61 -13.04 51.44 -29.99
C VAL A 61 -11.82 51.98 -30.74
N GLN A 62 -11.87 53.23 -31.20
CA GLN A 62 -10.71 53.89 -31.80
C GLN A 62 -9.55 54.04 -30.82
N GLN A 63 -9.77 54.41 -29.57
CA GLN A 63 -8.70 54.51 -28.58
C GLN A 63 -8.05 53.15 -28.26
N LEU A 64 -8.83 52.07 -28.28
CA LEU A 64 -8.36 50.72 -27.94
C LEU A 64 -7.51 50.10 -29.07
N PHE A 65 -7.86 50.39 -30.34
CA PHE A 65 -7.23 49.77 -31.51
C PHE A 65 -6.43 50.73 -32.40
N ALA A 66 -6.48 52.04 -32.17
CA ALA A 66 -5.55 52.97 -32.81
C ALA A 66 -4.20 52.85 -32.10
N GLY A 67 -3.20 52.28 -32.80
CA GLY A 67 -1.85 52.15 -32.27
C GLY A 67 -1.21 53.49 -31.84
N PRO A 68 -0.01 53.46 -31.23
CA PRO A 68 0.68 54.64 -30.68
C PRO A 68 0.96 55.75 -31.71
N SER A 69 0.91 55.44 -33.01
CA SER A 69 0.81 56.42 -34.09
C SER A 69 -0.64 56.51 -34.53
N ARG A 70 -1.26 57.70 -34.41
CA ARG A 70 -2.65 58.04 -34.77
C ARG A 70 -2.98 57.89 -36.27
N SER A 71 -2.38 56.93 -36.99
CA SER A 71 -2.46 56.78 -38.43
C SER A 71 -2.69 55.34 -38.90
N ALA A 72 -3.33 54.48 -38.12
CA ALA A 72 -3.92 53.26 -38.69
C ALA A 72 -5.06 53.71 -39.61
N LYS A 73 -4.77 53.85 -40.91
CA LYS A 73 -5.68 54.51 -41.87
C LYS A 73 -6.63 53.52 -42.52
N THR A 74 -6.40 52.22 -42.35
CA THR A 74 -7.19 51.16 -42.97
C THR A 74 -7.80 50.22 -41.91
N ALA A 75 -8.97 49.65 -42.24
CA ALA A 75 -9.63 48.68 -41.38
C ALA A 75 -8.73 47.46 -41.11
N ASP A 76 -7.94 47.04 -42.10
CA ASP A 76 -7.03 45.89 -42.01
C ASP A 76 -5.91 46.06 -40.96
N GLU A 77 -5.36 47.28 -40.81
CA GLU A 77 -4.31 47.56 -39.81
C GLU A 77 -4.87 47.48 -38.38
N GLN A 78 -6.09 47.96 -38.17
CA GLN A 78 -6.76 47.91 -36.87
C GLN A 78 -7.22 46.48 -36.52
N ASP A 79 -7.61 45.68 -37.52
CA ASP A 79 -7.91 44.25 -37.34
C ASP A 79 -6.65 43.46 -36.95
N ALA A 80 -5.50 43.79 -37.55
CA ALA A 80 -4.21 43.20 -37.17
C ALA A 80 -3.84 43.51 -35.71
N VAL A 81 -3.99 44.77 -35.27
CA VAL A 81 -3.76 45.18 -33.87
C VAL A 81 -4.72 44.47 -32.92
N ALA A 82 -6.00 44.34 -33.27
CA ALA A 82 -6.97 43.58 -32.48
C ALA A 82 -6.60 42.10 -32.36
N GLY A 83 -6.11 41.50 -33.47
CA GLY A 83 -5.57 40.15 -33.51
C GLY A 83 -4.36 39.98 -32.59
N GLU A 84 -3.38 40.87 -32.66
CA GLU A 84 -2.20 40.85 -31.79
C GLU A 84 -2.55 40.99 -30.31
N LEU A 85 -3.42 41.94 -29.95
CA LEU A 85 -3.89 42.13 -28.58
C LEU A 85 -4.62 40.89 -28.05
N SER A 86 -5.46 40.28 -28.90
CA SER A 86 -6.16 39.03 -28.54
C SER A 86 -5.18 37.88 -28.29
N ALA A 87 -4.18 37.73 -29.15
CA ALA A 87 -3.16 36.68 -29.05
C ALA A 87 -2.31 36.86 -27.78
N GLU A 88 -1.88 38.09 -27.50
CA GLU A 88 -1.11 38.42 -26.29
C GLU A 88 -1.92 38.17 -25.01
N ALA A 89 -3.19 38.59 -24.99
CA ALA A 89 -4.08 38.36 -23.86
C ALA A 89 -4.31 36.86 -23.59
N LEU A 90 -4.56 36.07 -24.65
CA LEU A 90 -4.73 34.62 -24.57
C LEU A 90 -3.44 33.92 -24.10
N GLN A 91 -2.27 34.36 -24.56
CA GLN A 91 -0.99 33.82 -24.11
C GLN A 91 -0.73 34.13 -22.63
N LYS A 92 -0.99 35.36 -22.17
CA LYS A 92 -0.88 35.71 -20.74
C LYS A 92 -1.86 34.91 -19.89
N LEU A 93 -3.08 34.73 -20.36
CA LEU A 93 -4.08 33.91 -19.67
C LEU A 93 -3.61 32.46 -19.54
N ARG A 94 -3.07 31.88 -20.62
CA ARG A 94 -2.48 30.53 -20.62
C ARG A 94 -1.40 30.40 -19.54
N GLN A 95 -0.42 31.29 -19.55
CA GLN A 95 0.68 31.27 -18.59
C GLN A 95 0.18 31.36 -17.15
N ARG A 96 -0.76 32.27 -16.87
CA ARG A 96 -1.35 32.41 -15.54
C ARG A 96 -2.07 31.15 -15.07
N ILE A 97 -2.82 30.48 -15.96
CA ILE A 97 -3.51 29.24 -15.61
C ILE A 97 -2.49 28.11 -15.37
N GLU A 98 -1.47 27.98 -16.22
CA GLU A 98 -0.41 26.98 -16.06
C GLU A 98 0.34 27.17 -14.74
N THR A 99 0.72 28.41 -14.39
CA THR A 99 1.35 28.73 -13.11
C THR A 99 0.44 28.43 -11.92
N ALA A 100 -0.81 28.90 -11.94
CA ALA A 100 -1.75 28.66 -10.84
C ALA A 100 -2.04 27.17 -10.64
N PHE A 101 -2.10 26.40 -11.73
CA PHE A 101 -2.27 24.96 -11.65
C PHE A 101 -1.05 24.26 -11.04
N HIS A 102 0.15 24.68 -11.42
CA HIS A 102 1.39 24.15 -10.85
C HIS A 102 1.46 24.42 -9.33
N GLU A 103 1.21 25.66 -8.91
CA GLU A 103 1.15 26.04 -7.50
C GLU A 103 0.12 25.22 -6.72
N LEU A 104 -1.04 24.97 -7.31
CA LEU A 104 -2.07 24.12 -6.70
C LEU A 104 -1.59 22.68 -6.54
N CYS A 105 -0.93 22.12 -7.55
CA CYS A 105 -0.37 20.78 -7.50
C CYS A 105 0.71 20.64 -6.42
N GLU A 106 1.58 21.64 -6.29
CA GLU A 106 2.61 21.69 -5.25
C GLU A 106 1.99 21.83 -3.85
N LYS A 107 1.05 22.78 -3.68
CA LYS A 107 0.38 23.04 -2.40
C LYS A 107 -0.32 21.81 -1.85
N HIS A 108 -0.98 21.05 -2.72
CA HIS A 108 -1.71 19.84 -2.33
C HIS A 108 -0.88 18.57 -2.45
N ARG A 109 0.41 18.68 -2.80
CA ARG A 109 1.33 17.55 -3.00
C ARG A 109 0.73 16.46 -3.88
N ILE A 110 0.03 16.87 -4.95
CA ILE A 110 -0.72 15.96 -5.81
C ILE A 110 0.20 14.91 -6.43
N ASN A 111 1.42 15.28 -6.78
CA ASN A 111 2.39 14.33 -7.33
C ASN A 111 2.74 13.21 -6.33
N GLU A 112 2.96 13.54 -5.05
CA GLU A 112 3.23 12.55 -4.00
C GLU A 112 2.02 11.62 -3.81
N GLN A 113 0.81 12.19 -3.73
CA GLN A 113 -0.42 11.40 -3.58
C GLN A 113 -0.65 10.45 -4.77
N LEU A 114 -0.37 10.90 -5.99
CA LEU A 114 -0.51 10.08 -7.19
C LEU A 114 0.58 9.00 -7.28
N LEU A 115 1.81 9.27 -6.82
CA LEU A 115 2.85 8.25 -6.68
C LEU A 115 2.42 7.16 -5.68
N THR A 116 1.92 7.55 -4.51
CA THR A 116 1.41 6.58 -3.52
C THR A 116 0.28 5.74 -4.12
N LEU A 117 -0.65 6.37 -4.85
CA LEU A 117 -1.73 5.65 -5.53
C LEU A 117 -1.24 4.71 -6.63
N GLU A 118 -0.18 5.07 -7.37
CA GLU A 118 0.47 4.19 -8.35
C GLU A 118 1.07 2.97 -7.64
N ALA A 119 1.84 3.18 -6.58
CA ALA A 119 2.41 2.10 -5.79
C ALA A 119 1.35 1.15 -5.21
N THR A 120 0.29 1.68 -4.60
CA THR A 120 -0.81 0.85 -4.05
C THR A 120 -1.51 0.03 -5.13
N ILE A 121 -1.71 0.59 -6.33
CA ILE A 121 -2.34 -0.15 -7.43
C ILE A 121 -1.41 -1.24 -7.96
N GLU A 122 -0.10 -0.96 -8.09
CA GLU A 122 0.87 -1.98 -8.47
C GLU A 122 0.95 -3.12 -7.45
N GLU A 123 0.96 -2.80 -6.16
CA GLU A 123 0.92 -3.80 -5.09
C GLU A 123 -0.35 -4.65 -5.15
N ALA A 124 -1.52 -4.02 -5.30
CA ALA A 124 -2.79 -4.72 -5.43
C ALA A 124 -2.84 -5.62 -6.68
N GLN A 125 -2.27 -5.17 -7.80
CA GLN A 125 -2.15 -5.97 -9.02
C GLN A 125 -1.20 -7.16 -8.81
N LYS A 126 -0.05 -6.96 -8.18
CA LYS A 126 0.89 -8.04 -7.83
C LYS A 126 0.23 -9.07 -6.90
N ALA A 127 -0.47 -8.62 -5.87
CA ALA A 127 -1.20 -9.50 -4.94
C ALA A 127 -2.29 -10.30 -5.66
N LYS A 128 -3.05 -9.66 -6.57
CA LYS A 128 -4.05 -10.35 -7.40
C LYS A 128 -3.41 -11.43 -8.29
N ILE A 129 -2.28 -11.11 -8.94
CA ILE A 129 -1.57 -12.08 -9.79
C ILE A 129 -1.05 -13.25 -8.96
N GLN A 130 -0.47 -12.99 -7.77
CA GLN A 130 -0.01 -14.05 -6.87
C GLN A 130 -1.15 -14.94 -6.42
N LYS A 131 -2.31 -14.36 -6.05
CA LYS A 131 -3.50 -15.12 -5.65
C LYS A 131 -4.01 -16.01 -6.78
N LEU A 132 -4.12 -15.46 -8.00
CA LEU A 132 -4.54 -16.24 -9.17
C LEU A 132 -3.53 -17.36 -9.49
N ALA A 133 -2.23 -17.12 -9.33
CA ALA A 133 -1.20 -18.13 -9.52
C ALA A 133 -1.28 -19.25 -8.47
N SER A 134 -1.52 -18.91 -7.19
CA SER A 134 -1.72 -19.90 -6.14
C SER A 134 -3.01 -20.71 -6.33
N GLU A 135 -4.10 -20.06 -6.73
CA GLU A 135 -5.38 -20.73 -6.99
C GLU A 135 -5.26 -21.71 -8.18
N GLN A 136 -4.56 -21.31 -9.25
CA GLN A 136 -4.27 -22.19 -10.38
C GLN A 136 -3.40 -23.39 -9.98
N PHE A 137 -2.43 -23.19 -9.09
CA PHE A 137 -1.58 -24.27 -8.59
C PHE A 137 -2.38 -25.25 -7.72
N GLU A 138 -3.21 -24.76 -6.80
CA GLU A 138 -4.09 -25.58 -5.98
C GLU A 138 -5.12 -26.34 -6.82
N GLN A 139 -5.67 -25.69 -7.85
CA GLN A 139 -6.62 -26.32 -8.77
C GLN A 139 -5.94 -27.43 -9.60
N ALA A 140 -4.74 -27.19 -10.13
CA ALA A 140 -3.96 -28.20 -10.84
C ALA A 140 -3.59 -29.39 -9.93
N GLN A 141 -3.30 -29.13 -8.65
CA GLN A 141 -2.99 -30.17 -7.67
C GLN A 141 -4.24 -31.00 -7.29
N ARG A 142 -5.42 -30.36 -7.20
CA ARG A 142 -6.70 -31.06 -6.99
C ARG A 142 -7.08 -31.93 -8.18
N GLU A 143 -6.85 -31.45 -9.40
CA GLU A 143 -7.10 -32.22 -10.62
C GLU A 143 -6.09 -33.38 -10.79
N SER A 144 -4.87 -33.26 -10.27
CA SER A 144 -3.87 -34.34 -10.29
C SER A 144 -4.06 -35.42 -9.21
N LEU A 145 -4.96 -35.24 -8.24
CA LEU A 145 -5.18 -36.13 -7.09
C LEU A 145 -6.49 -36.94 -7.13
N ALA A 146 -7.23 -36.95 -8.24
CA ALA A 146 -8.22 -38.00 -8.46
C ALA A 146 -7.49 -39.25 -9.00
N PRO A 147 -7.57 -40.47 -8.41
CA PRO A 147 -8.76 -41.03 -7.73
C PRO A 147 -8.51 -41.86 -6.43
N SER A 148 -9.57 -41.97 -5.61
CA SER A 148 -9.99 -43.16 -4.81
C SER A 148 -10.16 -42.97 -3.28
N LYS A 149 -11.39 -43.24 -2.85
CA LYS A 149 -11.85 -43.68 -1.51
C LYS A 149 -11.51 -42.80 -0.30
N SER A 150 -12.42 -41.88 0.01
CA SER A 150 -12.65 -41.42 1.37
C SER A 150 -13.39 -42.50 2.18
N ILE A 151 -12.66 -43.10 3.10
CA ILE A 151 -13.23 -43.69 4.33
C ILE A 151 -13.56 -42.51 5.25
N GLU A 152 -14.82 -42.47 5.68
CA GLU A 152 -15.34 -41.60 6.72
C GLU A 152 -14.60 -41.83 8.03
N LEU A 153 -14.08 -40.77 8.65
CA LEU A 153 -14.08 -40.62 10.10
C LEU A 153 -14.30 -39.14 10.42
N ALA A 154 -15.48 -38.90 11.01
CA ALA A 154 -15.95 -37.67 11.59
C ALA A 154 -15.28 -37.37 12.95
N ASP A 155 -15.68 -36.22 13.52
CA ASP A 155 -15.24 -35.52 14.75
C ASP A 155 -13.99 -34.64 14.57
N ASP A 156 -14.05 -33.30 14.64
CA ASP A 156 -14.91 -32.48 15.51
C ASP A 156 -15.21 -31.14 14.80
N ALA A 157 -16.48 -30.92 14.51
CA ALA A 157 -17.02 -29.71 13.93
C ALA A 157 -17.65 -28.85 15.04
N GLU A 158 -16.98 -27.76 15.39
CA GLU A 158 -17.66 -26.58 15.93
C GLU A 158 -17.25 -25.37 15.07
N GLU A 159 -17.94 -25.23 13.94
CA GLU A 159 -18.21 -23.92 13.35
C GLU A 159 -19.31 -23.24 14.18
N PRO A 160 -19.22 -21.94 14.47
CA PRO A 160 -20.37 -21.09 14.41
C PRO A 160 -20.47 -20.53 12.98
N THR A 161 -21.50 -20.98 12.28
CA THR A 161 -22.09 -20.28 11.13
C THR A 161 -22.82 -19.01 11.61
N GLN A 162 -22.96 -18.03 10.72
CA GLN A 162 -23.63 -16.70 10.83
C GLN A 162 -22.76 -15.60 11.46
N ASP A 163 -22.38 -14.51 10.77
CA ASP A 163 -23.16 -13.75 9.80
C ASP A 163 -22.50 -13.62 8.42
N ASP A 164 -23.22 -14.18 7.45
CA ASP A 164 -23.09 -13.96 6.02
C ASP A 164 -23.80 -12.64 5.67
N ASP A 165 -23.21 -11.51 6.10
CA ASP A 165 -23.68 -10.17 5.72
C ASP A 165 -22.60 -9.45 4.90
N LEU A 166 -22.62 -9.78 3.61
CA LEU A 166 -22.33 -8.91 2.48
C LEU A 166 -20.96 -8.20 2.52
N LEU A 167 -19.93 -8.87 2.00
CA LEU A 167 -18.84 -8.17 1.31
C LEU A 167 -19.37 -7.76 -0.08
N PRO A 168 -19.60 -6.46 -0.36
CA PRO A 168 -19.88 -6.04 -1.72
C PRO A 168 -18.56 -6.15 -2.48
N GLU A 169 -18.54 -6.93 -3.57
CA GLU A 169 -17.53 -6.79 -4.61
C GLU A 169 -17.44 -5.31 -5.02
N GLY A 170 -16.40 -4.62 -4.55
CA GLY A 170 -16.11 -3.23 -4.92
C GLY A 170 -16.68 -2.12 -4.03
N GLY A 171 -17.21 -2.42 -2.83
CA GLY A 171 -17.69 -1.40 -1.89
C GLY A 171 -16.64 -0.97 -0.87
N ILE A 172 -16.47 0.34 -0.66
CA ILE A 172 -15.69 0.93 0.45
C ILE A 172 -16.14 0.25 1.76
N LEU A 173 -15.24 -0.48 2.41
CA LEU A 173 -15.49 -1.07 3.72
C LEU A 173 -15.89 0.05 4.68
N THR A 174 -17.08 -0.08 5.27
CA THR A 174 -17.49 0.87 6.31
C THR A 174 -16.50 0.77 7.48
N PRO A 175 -16.25 1.87 8.23
CA PRO A 175 -15.31 1.85 9.36
C PRO A 175 -15.60 0.74 10.37
N GLU A 176 -16.87 0.41 10.59
CA GLU A 176 -17.29 -0.69 11.46
C GLU A 176 -16.88 -2.07 10.92
N GLN A 177 -17.00 -2.30 9.62
CA GLN A 177 -16.53 -3.54 8.98
C GLN A 177 -15.02 -3.67 9.06
N MET A 178 -14.27 -2.57 8.91
CA MET A 178 -12.81 -2.58 9.09
C MET A 178 -12.42 -2.94 10.53
N ILE A 179 -13.10 -2.37 11.53
CA ILE A 179 -12.84 -2.66 12.94
C ILE A 179 -13.15 -4.12 13.26
N ARG A 180 -14.26 -4.67 12.74
CA ARG A 180 -14.61 -6.08 12.93
C ARG A 180 -13.59 -7.01 12.28
N ALA A 181 -13.20 -6.73 11.03
CA ALA A 181 -12.19 -7.51 10.32
C ALA A 181 -10.84 -7.50 11.06
N GLU A 182 -10.39 -6.34 11.53
CA GLU A 182 -9.15 -6.23 12.28
C GLU A 182 -9.23 -6.95 13.64
N ARG A 183 -10.38 -6.86 14.33
CA ARG A 183 -10.62 -7.60 15.57
C ARG A 183 -10.54 -9.11 15.36
N ILE A 184 -11.16 -9.62 14.30
CA ILE A 184 -11.10 -11.05 13.95
C ILE A 184 -9.65 -11.45 13.67
N ARG A 185 -8.92 -10.64 12.89
CA ARG A 185 -7.50 -10.88 12.58
C ARG A 185 -6.65 -10.99 13.85
N VAL A 186 -6.81 -10.05 14.79
CA VAL A 186 -6.08 -10.06 16.07
C VAL A 186 -6.45 -11.31 16.89
N MET A 187 -7.74 -11.62 17.03
CA MET A 187 -8.18 -12.81 17.76
C MET A 187 -7.64 -14.12 17.14
N GLU A 188 -7.54 -14.20 15.82
CA GLU A 188 -6.94 -15.35 15.14
C GLU A 188 -5.43 -15.47 15.42
N THR A 189 -4.70 -14.35 15.44
CA THR A 189 -3.28 -14.35 15.80
C THR A 189 -3.06 -14.78 17.25
N GLU A 190 -3.84 -14.25 18.19
CA GLU A 190 -3.80 -14.65 19.59
C GLU A 190 -4.16 -16.13 19.76
N LYS A 191 -5.19 -16.62 19.05
CA LYS A 191 -5.56 -18.05 19.05
C LYS A 191 -4.41 -18.93 18.56
N LYS A 192 -3.66 -18.50 17.54
CA LYS A 192 -2.49 -19.23 17.03
C LYS A 192 -1.36 -19.25 18.06
N GLU A 193 -1.06 -18.12 18.68
CA GLU A 193 -0.04 -18.01 19.72
C GLU A 193 -0.38 -18.87 20.95
N LEU A 194 -1.63 -18.82 21.41
CA LEU A 194 -2.12 -19.65 22.52
C LEU A 194 -2.03 -21.15 22.19
N LYS A 195 -2.37 -21.55 20.96
CA LYS A 195 -2.20 -22.95 20.52
C LYS A 195 -0.73 -23.38 20.50
N MET A 196 0.19 -22.50 20.07
CA MET A 196 1.63 -22.80 20.13
C MET A 196 2.13 -22.93 21.58
N LEU A 197 1.71 -22.01 22.45
CA LEU A 197 2.07 -22.06 23.87
C LEU A 197 1.54 -23.33 24.55
N LEU A 198 0.29 -23.73 24.24
CA LEU A 198 -0.31 -24.95 24.77
C LEU A 198 0.50 -26.18 24.35
N ARG A 199 0.86 -26.28 23.05
CA ARG A 199 1.72 -27.37 22.56
C ARG A 199 3.08 -27.40 23.27
N HIS A 200 3.72 -26.24 23.44
CA HIS A 200 5.00 -26.14 24.12
C HIS A 200 4.92 -26.53 25.61
N LEU A 201 3.86 -26.13 26.30
CA LEU A 201 3.64 -26.53 27.70
C LEU A 201 3.33 -28.02 27.82
N GLN A 202 2.61 -28.59 26.87
CA GLN A 202 2.30 -30.01 26.84
C GLN A 202 3.55 -30.87 26.64
N THR A 203 4.41 -30.53 25.67
CA THR A 203 5.69 -31.23 25.49
C THR A 203 6.57 -31.12 26.74
N ARG A 204 6.67 -29.92 27.32
CA ARG A 204 7.45 -29.72 28.55
C ARG A 204 6.90 -30.49 29.75
N LYS A 205 5.57 -30.66 29.82
CA LYS A 205 4.91 -31.50 30.83
C LYS A 205 5.28 -32.97 30.62
N GLU A 206 5.21 -33.47 29.39
CA GLU A 206 5.55 -34.84 29.03
C GLU A 206 7.03 -35.16 29.32
N GLU A 207 7.95 -34.25 28.97
CA GLU A 207 9.38 -34.37 29.31
C GLU A 207 9.61 -34.47 30.83
N LYS A 208 8.98 -33.58 31.60
CA LYS A 208 9.08 -33.62 33.07
C LYS A 208 8.48 -34.91 33.63
N GLN A 209 7.36 -35.37 33.09
CA GLN A 209 6.74 -36.62 33.50
C GLN A 209 7.66 -37.82 33.24
N SER A 210 8.30 -37.87 32.07
CA SER A 210 9.28 -38.90 31.70
C SER A 210 10.52 -38.88 32.61
N MET A 211 11.06 -37.70 32.91
CA MET A 211 12.16 -37.60 33.88
C MET A 211 11.75 -38.08 35.27
N LEU A 212 10.51 -37.81 35.68
CA LEU A 212 10.00 -38.20 36.99
C LEU A 212 9.83 -39.73 37.06
N THR A 213 9.30 -40.38 36.02
CA THR A 213 9.21 -41.84 35.97
C THR A 213 10.59 -42.48 36.01
N LEU A 214 11.56 -41.97 35.24
CA LEU A 214 12.92 -42.48 35.22
C LEU A 214 13.62 -42.35 36.59
N LYS A 215 13.40 -41.23 37.29
CA LYS A 215 13.90 -41.05 38.67
C LYS A 215 13.21 -41.98 39.66
N ARG A 216 11.90 -42.23 39.51
CA ARG A 216 11.17 -43.20 40.34
C ARG A 216 11.73 -44.61 40.15
N GLU A 217 11.94 -45.03 38.91
CA GLU A 217 12.53 -46.34 38.58
C GLU A 217 13.94 -46.49 39.17
N ALA A 218 14.79 -45.48 39.01
CA ALA A 218 16.13 -45.48 39.60
C ALA A 218 16.09 -45.56 41.13
N ALA A 219 15.18 -44.81 41.78
CA ALA A 219 15.01 -44.86 43.23
C ALA A 219 14.51 -46.23 43.70
N THR A 220 13.54 -46.83 43.00
CA THR A 220 13.05 -48.18 43.33
C THR A 220 14.14 -49.25 43.16
N SER A 221 14.98 -49.13 42.13
CA SER A 221 16.12 -50.03 41.91
C SER A 221 17.16 -49.90 43.02
N ALA A 222 17.48 -48.67 43.43
CA ALA A 222 18.41 -48.43 44.54
C ALA A 222 17.88 -49.00 45.88
N VAL A 223 16.58 -48.89 46.14
CA VAL A 223 15.95 -49.52 47.33
C VAL A 223 16.10 -51.04 47.28
N HIS A 224 15.81 -51.68 46.15
CA HIS A 224 15.99 -53.14 46.02
C HIS A 224 17.44 -53.58 46.23
N GLN A 225 18.41 -52.82 45.71
CA GLN A 225 19.83 -53.09 45.94
C GLN A 225 20.21 -52.97 47.42
N LEU A 226 19.71 -51.93 48.11
CA LEU A 226 19.92 -51.76 49.54
C LEU A 226 19.29 -52.89 50.35
N GLU A 227 18.06 -53.30 50.02
CA GLU A 227 17.40 -54.45 50.64
C GLU A 227 18.24 -55.73 50.48
N GLN A 228 18.76 -55.98 49.27
CA GLN A 228 19.63 -57.12 49.01
C GLN A 228 20.93 -57.07 49.83
N VAL A 229 21.59 -55.92 49.90
CA VAL A 229 22.81 -55.74 50.72
C VAL A 229 22.49 -55.91 52.21
N THR A 230 21.36 -55.38 52.69
CA THR A 230 20.96 -55.54 54.10
C THR A 230 20.66 -57.00 54.44
N GLN A 231 20.06 -57.76 53.53
CA GLN A 231 19.83 -59.20 53.71
C GLN A 231 21.15 -59.97 53.76
N GLN A 232 22.08 -59.70 52.82
CA GLN A 232 23.40 -60.32 52.82
C GLN A 232 24.19 -60.01 54.09
N LEU A 233 24.11 -58.77 54.59
CA LEU A 233 24.74 -58.36 55.84
C LEU A 233 24.10 -59.08 57.03
N HIS A 234 22.78 -59.25 57.04
CA HIS A 234 22.06 -59.99 58.07
C HIS A 234 22.50 -61.47 58.10
N ASP A 235 22.54 -62.13 56.94
CA ASP A 235 22.96 -63.53 56.81
C ASP A 235 24.42 -63.72 57.26
N ALA A 236 25.32 -62.80 56.84
CA ALA A 236 26.72 -62.81 57.28
C ALA A 236 26.85 -62.60 58.81
N THR A 237 26.02 -61.74 59.39
CA THR A 237 26.00 -61.51 60.85
C THR A 237 25.51 -62.75 61.61
N MET A 238 24.51 -63.46 61.08
CA MET A 238 24.02 -64.71 61.67
C MET A 238 25.10 -65.79 61.62
N LEU A 239 25.76 -65.99 60.47
CA LEU A 239 26.89 -66.90 60.36
C LEU A 239 28.02 -66.55 61.33
N ALA A 240 28.40 -65.27 61.42
CA ALA A 240 29.44 -64.82 62.34
C ALA A 240 29.12 -65.11 63.81
N LYS A 241 27.84 -65.01 64.22
CA LYS A 241 27.41 -65.41 65.57
C LYS A 241 27.59 -66.91 65.80
N ASP A 242 27.23 -67.74 64.83
CA ASP A 242 27.34 -69.21 64.95
C ASP A 242 28.80 -69.69 65.08
N TYR A 243 29.77 -68.95 64.51
CA TYR A 243 31.20 -69.25 64.61
C TYR A 243 31.92 -68.59 65.81
N SER A 244 31.21 -67.84 66.67
CA SER A 244 31.80 -67.11 67.80
C SER A 244 31.75 -67.85 69.15
N VAL A 245 31.42 -69.16 69.12
CA VAL A 245 31.48 -70.11 70.25
C VAL A 245 32.72 -71.00 70.10
#